data_AF-A0A0L0G067-F1
#
_entry.id   AF-A0A0L0G067-F1
#
_cell.length_a   1.000
_cell.length_b   1.000
_cell.length_c   1.000
_cell.angle_alpha   90.00
_cell.angle_beta   90.00
_cell.angle_gamma   90.00
#
_symmetry.space_group_name_H-M   'P 1'
#
loop_
_entity.id
_entity.type
_entity.pdbx_description
1 polymer ?
#
loop_
_entity_poly.entity_id
_entity_poly.type
_entity_poly.pdbx_seq_one_letter_code
_entity_poly.pdbx_strand_id
1 'polypeptide(L)'
;MGRRISMSDLKRPYDKLTKEEKRDPKVMVPIFVNQMLPMWPAVFYKWFLNRFPEPTSWVAAKTAYARSTAVMSIVGYIMGLGDRHGENILFDSKSGEIVHVDFNCMFNAGKLFEIPERVPFRLTHNMIDAFGLTGYEGLFRASCERTLSVMRKEIDTLMSVLTPFIHDPVADSTFKSKTNTIKTVNEVRTRLNGSSHSGLPMSVEGEVTYLIGEATSVDNLSRMYVGWGPYL
;
A
#
# COMPACT_ATOMS: atom_id res chain seq x y z
N MET A 1 -23.85 14.50 0.01
CA MET A 1 -24.10 13.88 1.33
C MET A 1 -23.56 12.44 1.25
N GLY A 2 -22.40 12.16 1.83
CA GLY A 2 -21.80 10.82 1.78
C GLY A 2 -22.53 9.88 2.72
N ARG A 3 -23.03 8.75 2.22
CA ARG A 3 -23.61 7.70 3.07
C ARG A 3 -22.51 7.18 4.00
N ARG A 4 -22.74 7.21 5.31
CA ARG A 4 -21.79 6.64 6.28
C ARG A 4 -21.70 5.15 5.99
N ILE A 5 -20.51 4.68 5.63
CA ILE A 5 -20.25 3.27 5.35
C ILE A 5 -20.34 2.52 6.68
N SER A 6 -21.37 1.70 6.86
CA SER A 6 -21.44 0.79 8.00
C SER A 6 -20.69 -0.50 7.68
N MET A 7 -19.84 -0.97 8.60
CA MET A 7 -19.22 -2.31 8.51
C MET A 7 -20.23 -3.45 8.34
N SER A 8 -21.50 -3.25 8.75
CA SER A 8 -22.57 -4.23 8.56
C SER A 8 -23.00 -4.40 7.09
N ASP A 9 -22.85 -3.37 6.26
CA ASP A 9 -23.21 -3.41 4.84
C ASP A 9 -22.05 -3.92 3.97
N LEU A 10 -20.81 -3.68 4.44
CA LEU A 10 -19.55 -4.12 3.85
C LEU A 10 -19.38 -5.65 3.77
N LYS A 11 -20.11 -6.36 4.64
CA LYS A 11 -19.87 -7.77 4.96
C LYS A 11 -20.78 -8.76 4.23
N ARG A 12 -21.92 -8.34 3.67
CA ARG A 12 -22.94 -9.30 3.18
C ARG A 12 -22.48 -10.27 2.07
N PRO A 13 -21.67 -9.85 1.07
CA PRO A 13 -21.14 -10.79 0.07
C PRO A 13 -19.98 -11.63 0.60
N TYR A 14 -19.17 -11.06 1.49
CA TYR A 14 -17.92 -11.64 1.98
C TYR A 14 -18.12 -12.62 3.15
N ASP A 15 -19.08 -12.35 4.03
CA ASP A 15 -19.36 -13.16 5.23
C ASP A 15 -19.99 -14.51 4.90
N LYS A 16 -20.63 -14.62 3.73
CA LYS A 16 -21.23 -15.88 3.24
C LYS A 16 -20.20 -16.89 2.74
N LEU A 17 -18.95 -16.47 2.55
CA LEU A 17 -17.88 -17.30 1.99
C LEU A 17 -17.09 -18.00 3.10
N THR A 18 -16.77 -19.27 2.86
CA THR A 18 -15.83 -20.06 3.64
C THR A 18 -14.41 -19.49 3.58
N LYS A 19 -13.53 -19.93 4.48
CA LYS A 19 -12.12 -19.49 4.48
C LYS A 19 -11.37 -19.90 3.21
N GLU A 20 -11.74 -21.02 2.61
CA GLU A 20 -11.11 -21.55 1.38
C GLU A 20 -11.55 -20.75 0.16
N GLU A 21 -12.86 -20.46 0.05
CA GLU A 21 -13.40 -19.61 -1.01
C GLU A 21 -12.79 -18.20 -0.99
N LYS A 22 -12.53 -17.65 0.20
CA LYS A 22 -11.84 -16.35 0.36
C LYS A 22 -10.42 -16.32 -0.18
N ARG A 23 -9.79 -17.48 -0.34
CA ARG A 23 -8.43 -17.64 -0.88
C ARG A 23 -8.42 -17.97 -2.37
N ASP A 24 -9.53 -18.48 -2.91
CA ASP A 24 -9.65 -18.84 -4.32
C ASP A 24 -9.94 -17.58 -5.18
N PRO A 25 -9.01 -17.21 -6.09
CA PRO A 25 -9.23 -16.06 -6.96
C PRO A 25 -10.39 -16.24 -7.94
N LYS A 26 -10.71 -17.48 -8.34
CA LYS A 26 -11.84 -17.74 -9.25
C LYS A 26 -13.18 -17.36 -8.63
N VAL A 27 -13.28 -17.42 -7.30
CA VAL A 27 -14.46 -17.03 -6.54
C VAL A 27 -14.41 -15.54 -6.19
N MET A 28 -13.27 -15.07 -5.70
CA MET A 28 -13.14 -13.70 -5.17
C MET A 28 -13.12 -12.62 -6.25
N VAL A 29 -12.48 -12.86 -7.40
CA VAL A 29 -12.36 -11.84 -8.45
C VAL A 29 -13.74 -11.43 -9.01
N PRO A 30 -14.65 -12.35 -9.39
CA PRO A 30 -16.00 -11.96 -9.84
C PRO A 30 -16.80 -11.21 -8.79
N ILE A 31 -16.70 -11.59 -7.50
CA ILE A 31 -17.39 -10.90 -6.41
C ILE A 31 -16.84 -9.49 -6.25
N PHE A 32 -15.51 -9.35 -6.25
CA PHE A 32 -14.85 -8.06 -6.13
C PHE A 32 -15.23 -7.11 -7.27
N VAL A 33 -15.09 -7.57 -8.52
CA VAL A 33 -15.32 -6.74 -9.71
C VAL A 33 -16.81 -6.46 -9.95
N ASN A 34 -17.68 -7.46 -9.83
CA ASN A 34 -19.09 -7.31 -10.22
C ASN A 34 -20.01 -6.88 -9.08
N GLN A 35 -19.59 -7.03 -7.82
CA GLN A 35 -20.44 -6.69 -6.67
C GLN A 35 -19.81 -5.60 -5.80
N MET A 36 -18.53 -5.71 -5.44
CA MET A 36 -17.90 -4.78 -4.49
C MET A 36 -17.56 -3.44 -5.13
N LEU A 37 -16.82 -3.42 -6.26
CA LEU A 37 -16.43 -2.18 -6.93
C LEU A 37 -17.61 -1.32 -7.38
N PRO A 38 -18.71 -1.86 -7.96
CA PRO A 38 -19.86 -1.05 -8.36
C PRO A 38 -20.63 -0.48 -7.17
N MET A 39 -20.60 -1.17 -6.03
CA MET A 39 -21.21 -0.69 -4.78
C MET A 39 -20.44 0.48 -4.18
N TRP A 40 -19.12 0.52 -4.40
CA TRP A 40 -18.19 1.50 -3.85
C TRP A 40 -17.39 2.19 -4.96
N PRO A 41 -18.04 3.08 -5.74
CA PRO A 41 -17.35 3.80 -6.79
C PRO A 41 -16.27 4.73 -6.22
N ALA A 42 -15.28 5.06 -7.04
CA ALA A 42 -14.28 6.05 -6.67
C ALA A 42 -14.94 7.42 -6.42
N VAL A 43 -14.72 7.96 -5.23
CA VAL A 43 -15.28 9.23 -4.77
C VAL A 43 -14.26 10.12 -4.07
N PHE A 44 -13.02 9.64 -3.91
CA PHE A 44 -12.01 10.35 -3.13
C PHE A 44 -11.56 11.65 -3.80
N TYR A 45 -11.57 11.73 -5.14
CA TYR A 45 -11.38 12.99 -5.86
C TYR A 45 -12.37 14.09 -5.42
N LYS A 46 -13.61 13.72 -5.04
CA LYS A 46 -14.62 14.69 -4.57
C LYS A 46 -14.22 15.30 -3.24
N TRP A 47 -13.52 14.56 -2.39
CA TRP A 47 -12.98 15.10 -1.14
C TRP A 47 -11.97 16.22 -1.42
N PHE A 48 -11.05 16.01 -2.37
CA PHE A 48 -10.11 17.06 -2.77
C PHE A 48 -10.83 18.30 -3.33
N LEU A 49 -11.85 18.13 -4.17
CA LEU A 49 -12.63 19.24 -4.71
C LEU A 49 -13.38 20.02 -3.62
N ASN A 50 -13.95 19.32 -2.65
CA ASN A 50 -14.69 19.95 -1.55
C ASN A 50 -13.76 20.63 -0.55
N ARG A 51 -12.57 20.07 -0.31
CA ARG A 51 -11.63 20.58 0.69
C ARG A 51 -10.78 21.73 0.16
N PHE A 52 -10.42 21.68 -1.11
CA PHE A 52 -9.59 22.66 -1.80
C PHE A 52 -10.38 23.27 -2.97
N PRO A 53 -11.32 24.20 -2.70
CA PRO A 53 -12.18 24.76 -3.74
C PRO A 53 -11.42 25.71 -4.68
N GLU A 54 -10.33 26.32 -4.22
CA GLU A 54 -9.50 27.19 -5.05
C GLU A 54 -8.59 26.35 -5.96
N PRO A 55 -8.58 26.56 -7.29
CA PRO A 55 -7.81 25.73 -8.24
C PRO A 55 -6.32 25.61 -7.91
N THR A 56 -5.69 26.71 -7.47
CA THR A 56 -4.26 26.71 -7.10
C THR A 56 -4.01 25.81 -5.90
N SER A 57 -4.84 25.93 -4.85
CA SER A 57 -4.77 25.09 -3.65
C SER A 57 -5.03 23.62 -3.98
N TRP A 58 -5.98 23.34 -4.88
CA TRP A 58 -6.32 21.99 -5.31
C TRP A 58 -5.17 21.31 -6.06
N VAL A 59 -4.53 22.02 -7.00
CA VAL A 59 -3.35 21.50 -7.71
C VAL A 59 -2.21 21.25 -6.74
N ALA A 60 -1.94 22.18 -5.82
CA ALA A 60 -0.91 22.02 -4.79
C ALA A 60 -1.19 20.80 -3.91
N ALA A 61 -2.43 20.65 -3.41
CA ALA A 61 -2.81 19.57 -2.53
C ALA A 61 -2.74 18.19 -3.20
N LYS A 62 -3.21 18.07 -4.44
CA LYS A 62 -3.08 16.82 -5.21
C LYS A 62 -1.62 16.48 -5.53
N THR A 63 -0.80 17.50 -5.79
CA THR A 63 0.64 17.31 -6.04
C THR A 63 1.33 16.76 -4.79
N ALA A 64 1.00 17.32 -3.62
CA ALA A 64 1.50 16.86 -2.33
C ALA A 64 0.99 15.44 -2.01
N TYR A 65 -0.29 15.16 -2.25
CA TYR A 65 -0.89 13.83 -2.13
C TYR A 65 -0.13 12.79 -2.97
N ALA A 66 0.05 13.04 -4.27
CA ALA A 66 0.72 12.09 -5.17
C ALA A 66 2.17 11.82 -4.75
N ARG A 67 2.92 12.86 -4.36
CA ARG A 67 4.32 12.74 -3.92
C ARG A 67 4.44 12.01 -2.59
N SER A 68 3.70 12.43 -1.58
CA SER A 68 3.73 11.80 -0.24
C SER A 68 3.29 10.33 -0.31
N THR A 69 2.28 10.02 -1.14
CA THR A 69 1.84 8.63 -1.37
C THR A 69 2.91 7.81 -2.06
N ALA A 70 3.55 8.33 -3.10
CA ALA A 70 4.63 7.62 -3.78
C ALA A 70 5.81 7.32 -2.85
N VAL A 71 6.23 8.33 -2.06
CA VAL A 71 7.33 8.19 -1.11
C VAL A 71 7.03 7.10 -0.08
N MET A 72 5.87 7.17 0.58
CA MET A 72 5.50 6.19 1.61
C MET A 72 5.22 4.80 1.05
N SER A 73 4.74 4.68 -0.19
CA SER A 73 4.58 3.39 -0.86
C SER A 73 5.91 2.68 -1.09
N ILE A 74 6.93 3.40 -1.58
CA ILE A 74 8.27 2.83 -1.79
C ILE A 74 8.97 2.55 -0.46
N VAL A 75 8.94 3.49 0.49
CA VAL A 75 9.53 3.29 1.82
C VAL A 75 8.86 2.11 2.53
N GLY A 76 7.53 2.04 2.48
CA GLY A 76 6.74 0.93 3.02
C GLY A 76 7.09 -0.40 2.38
N TYR A 77 7.24 -0.45 1.06
CA TYR A 77 7.68 -1.66 0.35
C TYR A 77 9.06 -2.14 0.82
N ILE A 78 10.04 -1.24 0.89
CA ILE A 78 11.41 -1.57 1.35
C ILE A 78 11.37 -2.13 2.78
N MET A 79 10.65 -1.47 3.68
CA MET A 79 10.51 -1.91 5.07
C MET A 79 9.62 -3.15 5.25
N GLY A 80 8.79 -3.49 4.26
CA GLY A 80 7.75 -4.52 4.40
C GLY A 80 6.64 -4.10 5.35
N LEU A 81 6.21 -2.84 5.28
CA LEU A 81 5.13 -2.26 6.06
C LEU A 81 3.77 -2.79 5.58
N GLY A 82 3.12 -3.60 6.40
CA GLY A 82 1.78 -4.13 6.20
C GLY A 82 0.73 -3.41 7.03
N ASP A 83 -0.47 -3.97 7.11
CA ASP A 83 -1.62 -3.46 7.87
C ASP A 83 -1.98 -2.00 7.51
N ARG A 84 -2.00 -1.71 6.21
CA ARG A 84 -2.32 -0.38 5.66
C ARG A 84 -3.81 -0.26 5.32
N HIS A 85 -4.66 -0.56 6.29
CA HIS A 85 -6.09 -0.35 6.19
C HIS A 85 -6.46 1.15 6.26
N GLY A 86 -7.71 1.50 5.93
CA GLY A 86 -8.13 2.90 5.77
C GLY A 86 -7.93 3.80 7.00
N GLU A 87 -7.93 3.24 8.21
CA GLU A 87 -7.70 4.01 9.45
C GLU A 87 -6.22 4.32 9.72
N ASN A 88 -5.28 3.60 9.07
CA ASN A 88 -3.84 3.78 9.26
C ASN A 88 -3.21 4.75 8.24
N ILE A 89 -4.01 5.30 7.33
CA ILE A 89 -3.59 6.32 6.36
C ILE A 89 -4.45 7.55 6.58
N LEU A 90 -3.84 8.56 7.20
CA LEU A 90 -4.47 9.84 7.46
C LEU A 90 -4.16 10.81 6.32
N PHE A 91 -5.06 11.77 6.12
CA PHE A 91 -4.90 12.82 5.13
C PHE A 91 -4.86 14.17 5.85
N ASP A 92 -3.81 14.94 5.61
CA ASP A 92 -3.78 16.31 6.10
C ASP A 92 -4.76 17.16 5.29
N SER A 93 -5.80 17.62 5.99
CA SER A 93 -6.82 18.47 5.41
C SER A 93 -6.30 19.85 4.96
N LYS A 94 -5.10 20.27 5.38
CA LYS A 94 -4.50 21.57 5.02
C LYS A 94 -3.58 21.48 3.81
N SER A 95 -2.72 20.46 3.75
CA SER A 95 -1.75 20.30 2.66
C SER A 95 -2.14 19.28 1.61
N GLY A 96 -3.04 18.34 1.92
CA GLY A 96 -3.35 17.18 1.07
C GLY A 96 -2.35 16.03 1.16
N GLU A 97 -1.32 16.13 2.01
CA GLU A 97 -0.33 15.07 2.21
C GLU A 97 -0.95 13.86 2.94
N ILE A 98 -0.36 12.69 2.70
CA ILE A 98 -0.68 11.48 3.47
C ILE A 98 0.24 11.32 4.66
N VAL A 99 -0.31 10.77 5.75
CA VAL A 99 0.44 10.43 6.96
C VAL A 99 0.11 8.98 7.33
N HIS A 100 1.12 8.13 7.33
CA HIS A 100 0.97 6.75 7.81
C HIS A 100 1.12 6.75 9.33
N VAL A 101 0.20 6.06 10.01
CA VAL A 101 0.28 5.81 11.44
C VAL A 101 0.33 4.29 11.69
N ASP A 102 0.62 3.93 12.94
CA ASP A 102 0.76 2.54 13.39
C ASP A 102 1.80 1.74 12.59
N PHE A 103 3.02 1.63 13.11
CA PHE A 103 4.10 0.87 12.47
C PHE A 103 4.31 -0.50 13.10
N ASN A 104 3.29 -1.06 13.76
CA ASN A 104 3.42 -2.36 14.43
C ASN A 104 3.56 -3.53 13.44
N CYS A 105 3.12 -3.36 12.19
CA CYS A 105 3.18 -4.38 11.14
C CYS A 105 4.34 -4.15 10.14
N MET A 106 5.58 -4.19 10.60
CA MET A 106 6.79 -4.10 9.76
C MET A 106 7.36 -5.45 9.33
N PHE A 107 8.31 -5.42 8.40
CA PHE A 107 9.13 -6.57 7.98
C PHE A 107 8.33 -7.79 7.50
N ASN A 108 7.26 -7.54 6.74
CA ASN A 108 6.37 -8.54 6.16
C ASN A 108 5.53 -9.32 7.19
N ALA A 109 5.37 -8.81 8.42
CA ALA A 109 4.48 -9.42 9.41
C ALA A 109 3.05 -9.61 8.86
N GLY A 110 2.57 -8.71 7.99
CA GLY A 110 1.25 -8.80 7.36
C GLY A 110 1.08 -10.02 6.44
N LYS A 111 2.17 -10.61 5.94
CA LYS A 111 2.13 -11.86 5.17
C LYS A 111 1.88 -13.09 6.04
N LEU A 112 2.06 -12.96 7.36
CA LEU A 112 1.89 -14.04 8.34
C LEU A 112 0.50 -14.07 8.97
N PHE A 113 -0.37 -13.11 8.63
CA PHE A 113 -1.77 -13.09 9.07
C PHE A 113 -2.55 -14.30 8.54
N GLU A 114 -3.68 -14.60 9.18
CA GLU A 114 -4.57 -15.69 8.76
C GLU A 114 -5.05 -15.52 7.31
N ILE A 115 -5.32 -14.27 6.93
CA ILE A 115 -5.52 -13.84 5.55
C ILE A 115 -4.29 -12.99 5.20
N PRO A 116 -3.30 -13.55 4.48
CA PRO A 116 -2.06 -12.85 4.18
C PRO A 116 -2.30 -11.60 3.33
N GLU A 117 -1.58 -10.53 3.66
CA GLU A 117 -1.50 -9.37 2.77
C GLU A 117 -0.65 -9.69 1.53
N ARG A 118 -1.22 -9.42 0.35
CA ARG A 118 -0.63 -9.78 -0.95
C ARG A 118 -0.06 -8.61 -1.73
N VAL A 119 -0.52 -7.39 -1.44
CA VAL A 119 -0.06 -6.17 -2.12
C VAL A 119 1.22 -5.61 -1.46
N PRO A 120 2.13 -4.98 -2.23
CA PRO A 120 3.34 -4.38 -1.68
C PRO A 120 3.07 -3.09 -0.89
N PHE A 121 1.98 -2.38 -1.22
CA PHE A 121 1.47 -1.19 -0.53
C PHE A 121 0.01 -0.95 -0.94
N ARG A 122 -0.67 -0.05 -0.24
CA ARG A 122 -2.06 0.31 -0.57
C ARG A 122 -2.11 1.20 -1.82
N LEU A 123 -2.71 0.70 -2.89
CA LEU A 123 -2.98 1.46 -4.12
C LEU A 123 -4.30 0.99 -4.76
N THR A 124 -5.42 1.43 -4.21
CA THR A 124 -6.76 1.02 -4.65
C THR A 124 -7.32 1.96 -5.72
N HIS A 125 -8.43 1.59 -6.38
CA HIS A 125 -9.03 2.39 -7.45
C HIS A 125 -9.42 3.80 -7.00
N ASN A 126 -9.88 3.96 -5.76
CA ASN A 126 -10.27 5.26 -5.21
C ASN A 126 -9.06 6.16 -4.95
N MET A 127 -7.94 5.58 -4.49
CA MET A 127 -6.67 6.31 -4.35
C MET A 127 -6.13 6.73 -5.72
N ILE A 128 -6.22 5.85 -6.71
CA ILE A 128 -5.76 6.09 -8.08
C ILE A 128 -6.55 7.22 -8.73
N ASP A 129 -7.87 7.20 -8.59
CA ASP A 129 -8.76 8.22 -9.13
C ASP A 129 -8.48 9.61 -8.53
N ALA A 130 -8.08 9.69 -7.26
CA ALA A 130 -7.68 10.96 -6.63
C ALA A 130 -6.38 11.56 -7.19
N PHE A 131 -5.53 10.78 -7.87
CA PHE A 131 -4.39 11.36 -8.61
C PHE A 131 -4.83 12.16 -9.85
N GLY A 132 -6.06 11.97 -10.30
CA GLY A 132 -6.63 12.63 -11.47
C GLY A 132 -6.51 11.78 -12.74
N LEU A 133 -6.63 12.44 -13.89
CA LEU A 133 -6.79 11.77 -15.20
C LEU A 133 -5.64 10.83 -15.58
N THR A 134 -4.43 11.14 -15.14
CA THR A 134 -3.25 10.29 -15.40
C THR A 134 -3.20 9.06 -14.50
N GLY A 135 -4.05 8.99 -13.46
CA GLY A 135 -3.98 7.96 -12.43
C GLY A 135 -2.58 7.83 -11.83
N TYR A 136 -2.13 6.60 -11.66
CA TYR A 136 -0.79 6.30 -11.15
C TYR A 136 0.35 6.53 -12.16
N GLU A 137 0.05 6.61 -13.47
CA GLU A 137 1.04 6.80 -14.56
C GLU A 137 1.63 8.22 -14.61
N GLY A 138 1.07 9.16 -13.83
CA GLY A 138 1.56 10.53 -13.75
C GLY A 138 2.61 10.75 -12.66
N LEU A 139 2.36 11.78 -11.85
CA LEU A 139 3.29 12.24 -10.81
C LEU A 139 3.62 11.14 -9.78
N PHE A 140 2.68 10.22 -9.53
CA PHE A 140 2.89 9.11 -8.60
C PHE A 140 4.03 8.19 -9.07
N ARG A 141 3.95 7.65 -10.30
CA ARG A 141 5.02 6.80 -10.86
C ARG A 141 6.38 7.51 -10.88
N ALA A 142 6.43 8.74 -11.40
CA ALA A 142 7.67 9.51 -11.45
C ALA A 142 8.29 9.73 -10.06
N SER A 143 7.44 9.96 -9.05
CA SER A 143 7.89 10.11 -7.66
C SER A 143 8.35 8.79 -7.05
N CYS A 144 7.71 7.66 -7.39
CA CYS A 144 8.13 6.32 -6.98
C CYS A 144 9.52 5.99 -7.53
N GLU A 145 9.74 6.23 -8.83
CA GLU A 145 11.04 6.01 -9.49
C GLU A 145 12.13 6.87 -8.85
N ARG A 146 11.84 8.15 -8.61
CA ARG A 146 12.82 9.03 -7.97
C ARG A 146 13.14 8.60 -6.54
N THR A 147 12.13 8.22 -5.76
CA THR A 147 12.31 7.75 -4.38
C THR A 147 13.14 6.48 -4.35
N LEU A 148 12.78 5.48 -5.15
CA LEU A 148 13.49 4.22 -5.22
C LEU A 148 14.95 4.43 -5.66
N SER A 149 15.18 5.26 -6.69
CA SER A 149 16.53 5.63 -7.15
C SER A 149 17.40 6.20 -6.02
N VAL A 150 16.86 7.12 -5.20
CA VAL A 150 17.59 7.68 -4.06
C VAL A 150 17.84 6.62 -2.99
N MET A 151 16.85 5.79 -2.66
CA MET A 151 17.02 4.73 -1.65
C MET A 151 18.07 3.69 -2.07
N ARG A 152 18.11 3.30 -3.36
CA ARG A 152 19.13 2.38 -3.88
C ARG A 152 20.53 3.00 -3.84
N LYS A 153 20.65 4.30 -4.12
CA LYS A 153 21.93 5.02 -4.06
C LYS A 153 22.48 5.09 -2.63
N GLU A 154 21.61 5.31 -1.65
CA GLU A 154 21.97 5.48 -0.24
C GLU A 154 21.78 4.18 0.58
N ILE A 155 21.97 3.02 -0.04
CA ILE A 155 21.72 1.71 0.57
C ILE A 155 22.50 1.51 1.87
N ASP A 156 23.79 1.84 1.90
CA ASP A 156 24.63 1.62 3.08
C ASP A 156 24.21 2.51 4.25
N THR A 157 23.86 3.77 3.96
CA THR A 157 23.31 4.72 4.93
C THR A 157 22.01 4.19 5.52
N LEU A 158 21.06 3.75 4.69
CA LEU A 158 19.78 3.20 5.15
C LEU A 158 19.99 1.92 5.97
N MET A 159 20.83 1.00 5.49
CA MET A 159 21.11 -0.24 6.20
C MET A 159 21.81 -0.01 7.54
N SER A 160 22.64 1.04 7.67
CA SER A 160 23.28 1.39 8.95
C SER A 160 22.28 1.79 10.03
N VAL A 161 21.13 2.38 9.63
CA VAL A 161 20.06 2.78 10.56
C VAL A 161 19.10 1.61 10.82
N LEU A 162 18.74 0.85 9.78
CA LEU A 162 17.77 -0.24 9.88
C LEU A 162 18.32 -1.48 10.59
N THR A 163 19.61 -1.78 10.43
CA THR A 163 20.22 -2.99 11.01
C THR A 163 20.14 -3.00 12.54
N PRO A 164 20.59 -1.95 13.26
CA PRO A 164 20.43 -1.88 14.72
C PRO A 164 18.98 -2.01 15.17
N PHE A 165 18.05 -1.35 14.46
CA PHE A 165 16.62 -1.40 14.76
C PHE A 165 16.04 -2.82 14.65
N ILE A 166 16.43 -3.57 13.61
CA ILE A 166 16.00 -4.96 13.40
C ILE A 166 16.62 -5.90 14.47
N HIS A 167 17.84 -5.61 14.90
CA HIS A 167 18.55 -6.39 15.93
C HIS A 167 18.17 -6.04 17.38
N ASP A 168 17.43 -4.96 17.60
CA ASP A 168 17.08 -4.50 18.94
C ASP A 168 16.26 -5.58 19.67
N PRO A 169 16.76 -6.14 20.80
CA PRO A 169 16.07 -7.18 21.56
C PRO A 169 14.78 -6.67 22.25
N VAL A 170 14.62 -5.36 22.45
CA VAL A 170 13.45 -4.73 23.07
C VAL A 170 12.37 -4.36 22.05
N ALA A 171 12.74 -4.15 20.77
CA ALA A 171 11.79 -3.92 19.69
C ALA A 171 10.85 -5.14 19.55
N ASP A 172 9.62 -4.97 20.03
CA ASP A 172 8.46 -5.86 20.06
C ASP A 172 8.69 -7.38 19.87
N SER A 173 8.34 -8.17 20.88
CA SER A 173 8.27 -9.64 20.80
C SER A 173 7.30 -10.14 19.73
N THR A 174 6.40 -9.27 19.26
CA THR A 174 5.49 -9.50 18.12
C THR A 174 6.26 -9.62 16.78
N PHE A 175 7.37 -8.88 16.59
CA PHE A 175 8.24 -8.98 15.41
C PHE A 175 9.10 -10.25 15.41
N LYS A 176 9.46 -10.73 16.61
CA LYS A 176 10.50 -11.76 16.80
C LYS A 176 9.96 -13.19 16.77
N SER A 177 8.65 -13.39 16.86
CA SER A 177 8.11 -14.72 17.14
C SER A 177 8.38 -15.77 16.05
N LYS A 178 8.76 -15.42 14.81
CA LYS A 178 8.90 -16.41 13.71
C LYS A 178 9.99 -16.15 12.66
N THR A 179 10.76 -15.06 12.73
CA THR A 179 11.65 -14.65 11.63
C THR A 179 13.09 -14.50 12.12
N ASN A 180 14.02 -15.19 11.45
CA ASN A 180 15.45 -15.02 11.67
C ASN A 180 15.84 -13.57 11.32
N THR A 181 16.32 -12.79 12.30
CA THR A 181 16.71 -11.38 12.15
C THR A 181 17.64 -11.15 10.95
N ILE A 182 18.56 -12.09 10.71
CA ILE A 182 19.49 -12.06 9.57
C ILE A 182 18.74 -12.17 8.24
N LYS A 183 17.69 -13.00 8.19
CA LYS A 183 16.83 -13.15 7.00
C LYS A 183 16.11 -11.83 6.69
N THR A 184 15.57 -11.16 7.71
CA THR A 184 14.89 -9.86 7.53
C THR A 184 15.84 -8.79 6.98
N VAL A 185 17.05 -8.67 7.54
CA VAL A 185 18.07 -7.74 7.05
C VAL A 185 18.41 -8.03 5.59
N ASN A 186 18.59 -9.31 5.23
CA ASN A 186 18.85 -9.71 3.86
C ASN A 186 17.68 -9.42 2.91
N GLU A 187 16.43 -9.63 3.34
CA GLU A 187 15.24 -9.30 2.56
C GLU A 187 15.16 -7.81 2.23
N VAL A 188 15.37 -6.94 3.23
CA VAL A 188 15.40 -5.48 3.03
C VAL A 188 16.51 -5.10 2.05
N ARG A 189 17.71 -5.66 2.22
CA ARG A 189 18.85 -5.41 1.31
C ARG A 189 18.58 -5.88 -0.11
N THR A 190 17.91 -7.02 -0.27
CA THR A 190 17.56 -7.59 -1.58
C THR A 190 16.57 -6.69 -2.33
N ARG A 191 15.60 -6.09 -1.60
CA ARG A 191 14.69 -5.08 -2.18
C ARG A 191 15.42 -3.81 -2.59
N LEU A 192 16.32 -3.32 -1.73
CA LEU A 192 17.14 -2.13 -2.06
C LEU A 192 18.06 -2.37 -3.26
N ASN A 193 18.45 -3.61 -3.54
CA ASN A 193 19.21 -3.97 -4.74
C ASN A 193 18.33 -4.26 -5.97
N GLY A 194 17.00 -4.30 -5.83
CA GLY A 194 16.06 -4.59 -6.91
C GLY A 194 16.07 -6.04 -7.38
N SER A 195 16.56 -6.99 -6.57
CA SER A 195 16.70 -8.42 -6.91
C SER A 195 15.67 -9.32 -6.21
N SER A 196 14.61 -8.73 -5.65
CA SER A 196 13.63 -9.38 -4.78
C SER A 196 12.71 -10.41 -5.47
N HIS A 197 12.53 -10.35 -6.79
CA HIS A 197 11.52 -11.16 -7.50
C HIS A 197 12.09 -12.11 -8.56
N SER A 198 13.07 -11.67 -9.35
CA SER A 198 13.61 -12.45 -10.47
C SER A 198 14.98 -13.07 -10.18
N GLY A 199 15.54 -12.83 -8.99
CA GLY A 199 16.93 -13.18 -8.64
C GLY A 199 17.98 -12.34 -9.36
N LEU A 200 17.59 -11.55 -10.37
CA LEU A 200 18.42 -10.59 -11.08
C LEU A 200 18.02 -9.16 -10.70
N PRO A 201 18.96 -8.22 -10.57
CA PRO A 201 18.64 -6.82 -10.32
C PRO A 201 17.81 -6.22 -11.47
N MET A 202 16.62 -5.71 -11.16
CA MET A 202 15.80 -4.95 -12.12
C MET A 202 16.20 -3.48 -12.14
N SER A 203 15.90 -2.78 -13.25
CA SER A 203 15.98 -1.31 -13.26
C SER A 203 14.99 -0.70 -12.26
N VAL A 204 15.16 0.59 -11.96
CA VAL A 204 14.26 1.32 -11.05
C VAL A 204 12.84 1.36 -11.64
N GLU A 205 12.73 1.69 -12.92
CA GLU A 205 11.47 1.78 -13.67
C GLU A 205 10.79 0.41 -13.79
N GLY A 206 11.58 -0.64 -14.01
CA GLY A 206 11.10 -2.02 -14.06
C GLY A 206 10.54 -2.48 -12.71
N GLU A 207 11.24 -2.18 -11.60
CA GLU A 207 10.73 -2.50 -10.27
C GLU A 207 9.48 -1.70 -9.91
N VAL A 208 9.45 -0.39 -10.17
CA VAL A 208 8.25 0.42 -9.93
C VAL A 208 7.07 -0.10 -10.74
N THR A 209 7.27 -0.46 -12.01
CA THR A 209 6.22 -1.04 -12.86
C THR A 209 5.69 -2.34 -12.27
N TYR A 210 6.58 -3.24 -11.85
CA TYR A 210 6.20 -4.48 -11.20
C TYR A 210 5.39 -4.23 -9.91
N LEU A 211 5.87 -3.35 -9.04
CA LEU A 211 5.22 -3.07 -7.75
C LEU A 211 3.84 -2.43 -7.92
N ILE A 212 3.69 -1.50 -8.87
CA ILE A 212 2.39 -0.92 -9.20
C ILE A 212 1.45 -2.01 -9.75
N GLY A 213 1.94 -2.90 -10.61
CA GLY A 213 1.18 -4.04 -11.12
C GLY A 213 0.66 -4.95 -10.00
N GLU A 214 1.52 -5.28 -9.03
CA GLU A 214 1.13 -6.10 -7.88
C GLU A 214 0.14 -5.39 -6.94
N ALA A 215 0.33 -4.08 -6.72
CA ALA A 215 -0.54 -3.28 -5.84
C ALA A 215 -1.94 -3.04 -6.42
N THR A 216 -2.05 -3.01 -7.75
CA THR A 216 -3.30 -2.78 -8.48
C THR A 216 -3.94 -4.07 -8.99
N SER A 217 -3.26 -5.21 -8.83
CA SER A 217 -3.74 -6.51 -9.28
C SER A 217 -5.07 -6.87 -8.60
N VAL A 218 -6.09 -7.08 -9.43
CA VAL A 218 -7.43 -7.49 -8.97
C VAL A 218 -7.35 -8.82 -8.22
N ASP A 219 -6.49 -9.74 -8.66
CA ASP A 219 -6.24 -11.02 -8.01
C ASP A 219 -5.67 -10.85 -6.58
N ASN A 220 -4.76 -9.89 -6.39
CA ASN A 220 -4.22 -9.57 -5.08
C ASN A 220 -5.25 -8.87 -4.20
N LEU A 221 -5.87 -7.80 -4.71
CA LEU A 221 -6.83 -6.98 -3.99
C LEU A 221 -8.09 -7.76 -3.58
N SER A 222 -8.61 -8.64 -4.43
CA SER A 222 -9.83 -9.40 -4.14
C SER A 222 -9.66 -10.40 -2.99
N ARG A 223 -8.43 -10.83 -2.70
CA ARG A 223 -8.11 -11.80 -1.64
C ARG A 223 -7.61 -11.14 -0.36
N MET A 224 -7.56 -9.81 -0.32
CA MET A 224 -7.25 -9.08 0.92
C MET A 224 -8.38 -9.24 1.94
N TYR A 225 -8.04 -9.10 3.21
CA TYR A 225 -9.03 -9.08 4.28
C TYR A 225 -10.05 -7.94 4.07
N VAL A 226 -11.34 -8.20 4.25
CA VAL A 226 -12.40 -7.20 3.99
C VAL A 226 -12.26 -5.93 4.84
N GLY A 227 -11.75 -6.05 6.07
CA GLY A 227 -11.49 -4.90 6.96
C GLY A 227 -10.30 -4.05 6.52
N TRP A 228 -9.41 -4.61 5.69
CA TRP A 228 -8.35 -3.82 5.03
C TRP A 228 -8.95 -2.78 4.06
N GLY A 229 -10.15 -3.05 3.53
CA GLY A 229 -10.88 -2.18 2.63
C GLY A 229 -10.29 -2.10 1.21
N PRO A 230 -10.07 -3.23 0.51
CA PRO A 230 -9.48 -3.22 -0.85
C PRO A 230 -10.40 -2.61 -1.92
N TYR A 231 -11.70 -2.55 -1.63
CA TYR A 231 -12.76 -1.95 -2.45
C TYR A 231 -12.96 -0.45 -2.13
N LEU A 232 -12.05 0.17 -1.37
CA LEU A 232 -12.10 1.59 -1.01
C LEU A 232 -10.86 2.34 -1.39
#